data_AF-A0A1F5DDB3-F1
#
_entry.id   AF-A0A1F5DDB3-F1
#
_cell.length_a   1.000
_cell.length_b   1.000
_cell.length_c   1.000
_cell.angle_alpha   90.00
_cell.angle_beta   90.00
_cell.angle_gamma   90.00
#
_symmetry.space_group_name_H-M   'P 1'
#
loop_
_entity.id
_entity.type
_entity.pdbx_description
1 polymer ?
#
loop_
_entity_poly.entity_id
_entity_poly.type
_entity_poly.pdbx_seq_one_letter_code
_entity_poly.pdbx_strand_id
1 'polypeptide(L)'
;MADNEILYETISSSLKNADRNMRIYRAILIFLLDFAILFSVLFLSGRIEISMISFLILAVLILPTPLLIVPGRYRILKTGLDSDGKRIIPLKPSYRTKLNHKRRFVSIIHARRGECIRLYSEEPQQVQIAVQKVTRRR
;
A
#
# COMPACT_ATOMS: atom_id res chain seq x y z
N MET A 1 -19.22 26.51 2.56
CA MET A 1 -18.34 25.43 3.04
C MET A 1 -19.19 24.17 3.04
N ALA A 2 -19.00 23.28 2.05
CA ALA A 2 -19.85 22.11 1.93
C ALA A 2 -19.59 21.15 3.11
N ASP A 3 -20.66 20.71 3.77
CA ASP A 3 -20.65 19.68 4.81
C ASP A 3 -20.05 18.39 4.25
N ASN A 4 -18.72 18.26 4.33
CA ASN A 4 -18.04 17.01 4.12
C ASN A 4 -18.24 16.16 5.37
N GLU A 5 -19.41 15.51 5.45
CA GLU A 5 -19.73 14.57 6.52
C GLU A 5 -18.59 13.55 6.66
N ILE A 6 -17.89 13.62 7.78
CA ILE A 6 -16.75 12.75 8.10
C ILE A 6 -17.32 11.40 8.52
N LEU A 7 -17.07 10.38 7.71
CA LEU A 7 -17.50 9.01 7.98
C LEU A 7 -16.59 8.32 9.01
N TYR A 8 -15.32 8.73 9.06
CA TYR A 8 -14.33 8.20 10.00
C TYR A 8 -13.10 9.12 10.06
N GLU A 9 -12.53 9.35 11.24
CA GLU A 9 -11.27 10.05 11.43
C GLU A 9 -10.40 9.28 12.44
N THR A 10 -9.10 9.15 12.15
CA THR A 10 -8.17 8.57 13.11
C THR A 10 -6.74 9.08 12.92
N ILE A 11 -5.96 8.92 13.99
CA ILE A 11 -4.51 9.11 14.01
C ILE A 11 -3.90 7.73 14.27
N SER A 12 -3.19 7.18 13.29
CA SER A 12 -2.64 5.83 13.31
C SER A 12 -1.12 5.78 13.11
N SER A 13 -0.45 6.88 13.44
CA SER A 13 1.01 7.02 13.39
C SER A 13 1.73 5.97 14.25
N SER A 14 1.20 5.62 15.42
CA SER A 14 1.73 4.58 16.31
C SER A 14 1.73 3.20 15.65
N LEU A 15 0.58 2.76 15.10
CA LEU A 15 0.43 1.50 14.37
C LEU A 15 1.31 1.45 13.12
N LYS A 16 1.37 2.55 12.37
CA LYS A 16 2.27 2.70 11.21
C LYS A 16 3.74 2.52 11.61
N ASN A 17 4.14 3.08 12.74
CA ASN A 17 5.51 3.00 13.24
C ASN A 17 5.84 1.60 13.78
N ALA A 18 4.91 0.95 14.49
CA ALA A 18 5.06 -0.44 14.93
C ALA A 18 5.31 -1.38 13.73
N ASP A 19 4.64 -1.11 12.61
CA ASP A 19 4.78 -1.90 11.38
C ASP A 19 5.96 -1.46 10.48
N ARG A 20 6.73 -0.45 10.88
CA ARG A 20 7.88 0.07 10.11
C ARG A 20 8.99 -0.96 9.98
N ASN A 21 9.37 -1.60 11.08
CA ASN A 21 10.48 -2.56 11.10
C ASN A 21 10.18 -3.76 10.20
N MET A 22 8.97 -4.31 10.26
CA MET A 22 8.56 -5.43 9.40
C MET A 22 8.59 -5.05 7.91
N ARG A 23 8.25 -3.81 7.55
CA ARG A 23 8.37 -3.31 6.18
C ARG A 23 9.82 -3.21 5.72
N ILE A 24 10.70 -2.72 6.61
CA ILE A 24 12.14 -2.65 6.35
C ILE A 24 12.71 -4.06 6.16
N TYR A 25 12.40 -5.01 7.05
CA TYR A 25 12.84 -6.40 6.92
C TYR A 25 12.35 -7.06 5.63
N ARG A 26 11.08 -6.87 5.23
CA ARG A 26 10.60 -7.37 3.93
C ARG A 26 11.36 -6.75 2.76
N ALA A 27 11.63 -5.45 2.80
CA ALA A 27 12.36 -4.77 1.73
C ALA A 27 13.80 -5.29 1.63
N ILE A 28 14.50 -5.42 2.76
CA ILE A 28 15.86 -5.98 2.81
C ILE A 28 15.87 -7.43 2.30
N LEU A 29 14.91 -8.26 2.73
CA LEU A 29 14.86 -9.65 2.31
C LEU A 29 14.62 -9.80 0.80
N ILE A 30 13.70 -9.02 0.23
CA ILE A 30 13.45 -9.01 -1.22
C ILE A 30 14.70 -8.53 -1.97
N PHE A 31 15.34 -7.47 -1.48
CA PHE A 31 16.57 -6.95 -2.06
C PHE A 31 17.71 -7.99 -2.07
N LEU A 32 17.91 -8.71 -0.95
CA LEU A 32 18.93 -9.77 -0.88
C LEU A 32 18.60 -10.94 -1.82
N LEU A 33 17.32 -11.29 -1.96
CA LEU A 33 16.87 -12.33 -2.89
C LEU A 33 17.11 -11.91 -4.36
N ASP A 34 16.81 -10.66 -4.72
CA ASP A 34 17.09 -10.12 -6.05
C ASP A 34 18.61 -10.17 -6.35
N PHE A 35 19.44 -9.80 -5.38
CA PHE A 35 20.90 -9.92 -5.50
C PHE A 35 21.37 -11.36 -5.68
N ALA A 36 20.80 -12.32 -4.95
CA ALA A 36 21.15 -13.73 -5.08
C ALA A 36 20.78 -14.29 -6.46
N ILE A 37 19.60 -13.93 -6.98
CA ILE A 37 19.16 -14.31 -8.34
C ILE A 37 20.10 -13.71 -9.38
N LEU A 38 20.46 -12.44 -9.25
CA LEU A 38 21.39 -11.79 -10.16
C LEU A 38 22.74 -12.46 -10.20
N PHE A 39 23.32 -12.70 -9.02
CA PHE A 39 24.61 -13.35 -8.92
C PHE A 39 24.58 -14.75 -9.54
N SER A 40 23.49 -15.49 -9.33
CA SER A 40 23.28 -16.81 -9.92
C SER A 40 23.21 -16.76 -11.45
N VAL A 41 22.45 -15.81 -12.02
CA VAL A 41 22.35 -15.61 -13.47
C VAL A 41 23.69 -15.19 -14.08
N LEU A 42 24.41 -14.28 -13.43
CA LEU A 42 25.74 -13.85 -13.86
C LEU A 42 26.73 -15.02 -13.88
N PHE A 43 26.76 -15.81 -12.81
CA PHE A 43 27.66 -16.96 -12.69
C PHE A 43 27.38 -18.04 -13.75
N LEU A 44 26.10 -18.33 -14.01
CA LEU A 44 25.70 -19.35 -14.98
C LEU A 44 25.89 -18.91 -16.44
N SER A 45 25.59 -17.65 -16.75
CA SER A 45 25.65 -17.14 -18.13
C SER A 45 27.04 -16.62 -18.52
N GLY A 46 27.86 -16.19 -17.56
CA GLY A 46 29.12 -15.50 -17.80
C GLY A 46 28.97 -14.14 -18.49
N ARG A 47 27.74 -13.65 -18.69
CA ARG A 47 27.43 -12.44 -19.46
C ARG A 47 26.69 -11.42 -18.59
N ILE A 48 27.34 -10.28 -18.38
CA ILE A 48 26.81 -9.17 -17.56
C ILE A 48 25.51 -8.61 -18.15
N GLU A 49 25.39 -8.55 -19.48
CA GLU A 49 24.22 -8.02 -20.19
C GLU A 49 22.92 -8.76 -19.84
N ILE A 50 22.95 -10.10 -19.84
CA ILE A 50 21.79 -10.95 -19.53
C ILE A 50 21.40 -10.76 -18.06
N SER A 51 22.39 -10.68 -17.17
CA SER A 51 22.15 -10.41 -15.75
C SER A 51 21.49 -9.05 -15.53
N MET A 52 21.92 -8.00 -16.24
CA MET A 52 21.32 -6.67 -16.14
C MET A 52 19.88 -6.61 -16.66
N ILE A 53 19.58 -7.28 -17.78
CA ILE A 53 18.22 -7.35 -18.31
C ILE A 53 17.30 -8.10 -17.32
N SER A 54 17.79 -9.21 -16.78
CA SER A 54 17.09 -9.99 -15.75
C SER A 54 16.80 -9.14 -14.52
N PHE A 55 17.78 -8.34 -14.07
CA PHE A 55 17.59 -7.39 -12.97
C PHE A 55 16.46 -6.41 -13.24
N LEU A 56 16.49 -5.77 -14.41
CA LEU A 56 15.49 -4.76 -14.78
C LEU A 56 14.08 -5.36 -14.80
N ILE A 57 13.94 -6.58 -15.33
CA ILE A 57 12.67 -7.29 -15.35
C ILE A 57 12.20 -7.61 -13.91
N LEU A 58 13.08 -8.18 -13.07
CA LEU A 58 12.76 -8.47 -11.68
C LEU A 58 12.42 -7.19 -10.91
N ALA A 59 13.19 -6.13 -11.07
CA ALA A 59 12.98 -4.84 -10.42
C ALA A 59 11.61 -4.27 -10.77
N VAL A 60 11.18 -4.32 -12.04
CA VAL A 60 9.86 -3.84 -12.44
C VAL A 60 8.72 -4.71 -11.89
N LEU A 61 8.91 -6.02 -11.79
CA LEU A 61 7.86 -6.97 -11.41
C LEU A 61 7.74 -7.19 -9.90
N ILE A 62 8.86 -7.13 -9.16
CA ILE A 62 8.97 -7.59 -7.77
C ILE A 62 9.19 -6.42 -6.80
N LEU A 63 9.77 -5.29 -7.25
CA LEU A 63 9.90 -4.15 -6.34
C LEU A 63 8.51 -3.75 -5.83
N PRO A 64 8.33 -3.62 -4.51
CA PRO A 64 7.08 -3.17 -3.95
C PRO A 64 6.73 -1.84 -4.59
N THR A 65 5.55 -1.77 -5.21
CA THR A 65 5.09 -0.58 -5.93
C THR A 65 5.39 0.66 -5.08
N PRO A 66 6.22 1.61 -5.57
CA PRO A 66 6.64 2.78 -4.78
C PRO A 66 5.49 3.74 -4.46
N LEU A 67 4.28 3.40 -4.89
CA LEU A 67 3.06 4.20 -4.81
C LEU A 67 2.10 3.73 -3.70
N LEU A 68 2.55 2.96 -2.71
CA LEU A 68 1.73 2.61 -1.56
C LEU A 68 1.59 3.81 -0.62
N ILE A 69 0.40 4.41 -0.59
CA ILE A 69 0.09 5.55 0.28
C ILE A 69 -0.23 5.03 1.67
N VAL A 70 0.51 5.49 2.68
CA VAL A 70 0.34 5.09 4.08
C VAL A 70 0.26 6.36 4.97
N PRO A 71 -0.92 6.99 5.08
CA PRO A 71 -1.08 8.18 5.91
C PRO A 71 -0.85 7.88 7.39
N GLY A 72 -0.37 8.86 8.15
CA GLY A 72 -0.27 8.76 9.61
C GLY A 72 -1.54 9.24 10.31
N ARG A 73 -2.29 10.13 9.66
CA ARG A 73 -3.60 10.63 10.02
C ARG A 73 -4.45 10.68 8.76
N TYR A 74 -5.71 10.27 8.84
CA TYR A 74 -6.60 10.37 7.70
C TYR A 74 -8.06 10.57 8.11
N ARG A 75 -8.84 11.10 7.16
CA ARG A 75 -10.30 11.22 7.28
C ARG A 75 -10.96 10.58 6.07
N ILE A 76 -11.97 9.77 6.30
CA ILE A 76 -12.81 9.23 5.23
C ILE A 76 -14.02 10.15 5.10
N LEU A 77 -14.12 10.80 3.96
CA LEU A 77 -15.18 11.72 3.58
C LEU A 77 -16.03 11.06 2.50
N LYS A 78 -17.26 11.54 2.29
CA LYS A 78 -18.09 11.10 1.14
C LYS A 78 -17.40 11.33 -0.22
N THR A 79 -16.56 12.35 -0.31
CA THR A 79 -15.82 12.73 -1.53
C THR A 79 -14.54 11.92 -1.74
N GLY A 80 -14.02 11.26 -0.70
CA GLY A 80 -12.78 10.49 -0.78
C GLY A 80 -12.02 10.41 0.55
N LEU A 81 -10.74 10.06 0.46
CA LEU A 81 -9.84 9.93 1.60
C LEU A 81 -8.96 11.18 1.71
N ASP A 82 -9.09 11.94 2.79
CA ASP A 82 -8.13 12.98 3.14
C ASP A 82 -6.90 12.35 3.82
N SER A 83 -5.72 12.54 3.22
CA SER A 83 -4.44 12.02 3.67
C SER A 83 -3.63 13.10 4.35
N ASP A 84 -3.47 13.00 5.66
CA ASP A 84 -2.69 13.91 6.52
C ASP A 84 -3.07 15.40 6.35
N GLY A 85 -4.29 15.71 5.90
CA GLY A 85 -4.74 17.09 5.62
C GLY A 85 -4.09 17.73 4.39
N LYS A 86 -3.33 16.96 3.61
CA LYS A 86 -2.55 17.48 2.46
C LYS A 86 -3.29 17.33 1.14
N ARG A 87 -4.06 16.25 0.98
CA ARG A 87 -4.76 15.95 -0.27
C ARG A 87 -5.96 15.04 -0.02
N ILE A 88 -7.02 15.29 -0.77
CA ILE A 88 -8.17 14.39 -0.87
C ILE A 88 -7.93 13.43 -2.05
N ILE A 89 -7.82 12.14 -1.75
CA ILE A 89 -7.64 11.07 -2.71
C ILE A 89 -9.04 10.51 -3.04
N PRO A 90 -9.50 10.61 -4.30
CA PRO A 90 -10.81 10.09 -4.68
C PRO A 90 -10.80 8.55 -4.61
N LEU A 91 -11.81 7.99 -3.95
CA LEU A 91 -12.02 6.55 -3.87
C LEU A 91 -13.01 6.14 -4.97
N LYS A 92 -12.56 5.33 -5.93
CA LYS A 92 -13.40 4.92 -7.06
C LYS A 92 -14.21 3.67 -6.72
N PRO A 93 -15.39 3.46 -7.34
CA PRO A 93 -16.20 2.27 -7.11
C PRO A 93 -15.54 0.93 -7.47
N SER A 94 -14.57 0.95 -8.39
CA SER A 94 -13.82 -0.24 -8.76
C SER A 94 -12.78 -0.68 -7.72
N TYR A 95 -12.56 0.11 -6.67
CA TYR A 95 -11.56 -0.21 -5.65
C TYR A 95 -12.11 -1.23 -4.66
N ARG A 96 -11.32 -2.28 -4.41
CA ARG A 96 -11.64 -3.32 -3.44
C ARG A 96 -10.97 -3.02 -2.12
N THR A 97 -11.54 -3.50 -1.03
CA THR A 97 -10.92 -3.44 0.30
C THR A 97 -10.52 -4.83 0.77
N LYS A 98 -9.36 -4.95 1.40
CA LYS A 98 -8.90 -6.17 2.06
C LYS A 98 -8.50 -5.85 3.49
N LEU A 99 -9.10 -6.56 4.43
CA LEU A 99 -8.89 -6.38 5.85
C LEU A 99 -7.72 -7.25 6.33
N ASN A 100 -6.87 -6.70 7.20
CA ASN A 100 -5.84 -7.46 7.90
C ASN A 100 -5.99 -7.26 9.42
N HIS A 101 -6.59 -8.26 10.08
CA HIS A 101 -6.80 -8.23 11.53
C HIS A 101 -5.49 -8.26 12.33
N LYS A 102 -4.54 -9.11 11.93
CA LYS A 102 -3.28 -9.30 12.67
C LYS A 102 -2.45 -8.02 12.75
N ARG A 103 -2.42 -7.24 11.66
CA ARG A 103 -1.62 -6.02 11.55
C ARG A 103 -2.47 -4.74 11.61
N ARG A 104 -3.76 -4.87 11.93
CA ARG A 104 -4.70 -3.77 12.18
C ARG A 104 -4.72 -2.72 11.07
N PHE A 105 -4.91 -3.16 9.82
CA PHE A 105 -5.06 -2.26 8.68
C PHE A 105 -6.07 -2.73 7.64
N VAL A 106 -6.52 -1.78 6.82
CA VAL A 106 -7.29 -2.01 5.60
C VAL A 106 -6.47 -1.61 4.38
N SER A 107 -6.30 -2.53 3.46
CA SER A 107 -5.73 -2.29 2.14
C SER A 107 -6.82 -1.88 1.16
N ILE A 108 -6.61 -0.78 0.45
CA ILE A 108 -7.41 -0.38 -0.71
C ILE A 108 -6.67 -0.83 -1.96
N ILE A 109 -7.36 -1.62 -2.78
CA ILE A 109 -6.80 -2.31 -3.93
C ILE A 109 -7.40 -1.71 -5.19
N HIS A 110 -6.54 -1.09 -6.00
CA HIS A 110 -6.87 -0.63 -7.34
C HIS A 110 -6.95 -1.83 -8.29
N ALA A 111 -7.97 -1.86 -9.17
CA ALA A 111 -8.24 -2.99 -10.07
C ALA A 111 -7.02 -3.44 -10.91
N ARG A 112 -6.21 -2.48 -11.40
CA ARG A 112 -5.02 -2.76 -12.22
C ARG A 112 -3.67 -2.69 -11.51
N ARG A 113 -3.57 -1.91 -10.43
CA ARG A 113 -2.26 -1.56 -9.80
C ARG A 113 -2.01 -2.32 -8.50
N GLY A 114 -2.97 -3.14 -8.08
CA GLY A 114 -2.90 -3.82 -6.80
C GLY A 114 -3.12 -2.86 -5.63
N GLU A 115 -2.50 -3.17 -4.49
CA GLU A 115 -2.62 -2.37 -3.26
C GLU A 115 -2.04 -0.96 -3.48
N CYS A 116 -2.88 0.07 -3.33
CA CYS A 116 -2.48 1.47 -3.55
C CYS A 116 -2.53 2.32 -2.27
N ILE A 117 -3.36 1.95 -1.30
CA ILE A 117 -3.46 2.67 -0.02
C ILE A 117 -3.56 1.66 1.10
N ARG A 118 -2.87 1.92 2.21
CA ARG A 118 -3.01 1.16 3.46
C ARG A 118 -3.38 2.08 4.61
N LEU A 119 -4.52 1.80 5.23
CA LEU A 119 -5.08 2.57 6.33
C LEU A 119 -4.97 1.75 7.62
N TYR A 120 -4.10 2.18 8.53
CA TYR A 120 -3.97 1.58 9.86
C TYR A 120 -5.03 2.15 10.79
N SER A 121 -5.61 1.30 11.65
CA SER A 121 -6.56 1.70 12.69
C SER A 121 -6.70 0.59 13.71
N GLU A 122 -6.97 0.94 14.97
CA GLU A 122 -7.31 -0.02 16.02
C GLU A 122 -8.59 -0.79 15.71
N GLU A 123 -9.49 -0.19 14.93
CA GLU A 123 -10.79 -0.73 14.54
C GLU A 123 -10.89 -0.89 13.02
N PRO A 124 -10.09 -1.78 12.41
CA PRO A 124 -9.94 -1.83 10.95
C PRO A 124 -11.25 -2.29 10.26
N GLN A 125 -12.17 -2.94 10.97
CA GLN A 125 -13.51 -3.25 10.46
C GLN A 125 -14.35 -1.98 10.20
N GLN A 126 -14.33 -1.00 11.12
CA GLN A 126 -15.06 0.25 10.93
C GLN A 126 -14.51 1.04 9.74
N VAL A 127 -13.18 1.05 9.59
CA VAL A 127 -12.50 1.65 8.42
C VAL A 127 -12.96 1.00 7.12
N GLN A 128 -13.05 -0.34 7.09
CA GLN A 128 -13.51 -1.06 5.91
C GLN A 128 -14.94 -0.66 5.54
N ILE A 129 -15.84 -0.59 6.53
CA ILE A 129 -17.23 -0.18 6.33
C ILE A 129 -17.28 1.26 5.79
N ALA A 130 -16.52 2.19 6.39
CA ALA A 130 -16.46 3.58 5.95
C ALA A 130 -15.96 3.70 4.50
N VAL A 131 -14.89 2.98 4.13
CA VAL A 131 -14.39 2.96 2.75
C VAL A 131 -15.42 2.36 1.80
N GLN A 132 -16.09 1.26 2.18
CA GLN A 132 -17.12 0.63 1.36
C GLN A 132 -18.34 1.53 1.15
N LYS A 133 -18.74 2.33 2.15
CA LYS A 133 -19.80 3.34 1.98
C LYS A 133 -19.45 4.37 0.90
N VAL A 134 -18.17 4.68 0.71
CA VAL A 134 -17.72 5.60 -0.35
C VAL A 134 -17.60 4.88 -1.70
N THR A 135 -17.03 3.66 -1.74
CA THR A 135 -16.81 2.95 -3.01
C THR A 135 -18.06 2.27 -3.56
N ARG A 136 -19.00 1.82 -2.73
CA ARG A 136 -20.22 1.13 -3.21
C ARG A 136 -21.39 2.06 -3.52
N ARG A 137 -21.28 3.37 -3.30
CA ARG A 137 -22.33 4.33 -3.67
C ARG A 137 -22.50 4.37 -5.19
N ARG A 138 -23.51 3.64 -5.67
CA ARG A 138 -24.39 4.01 -6.77
C ARG A 138 -25.81 4.02 -6.23
#